data_AF-A0A8J3UPH9-F1
#
_entry.id   AF-A0A8J3UPH9-F1
#
_cell.length_a   1.000
_cell.length_b   1.000
_cell.length_c   1.000
_cell.angle_alpha   90.00
_cell.angle_beta   90.00
_cell.angle_gamma   90.00
#
_symmetry.space_group_name_H-M   'P 1'
#
loop_
_entity.id
_entity.type
_entity.pdbx_description
1 polymer ?
#
loop_
_entity_poly.entity_id
_entity_poly.type
_entity_poly.pdbx_seq_one_letter_code
_entity_poly.pdbx_strand_id
1 'polypeptide(L)'
;MNAAGAGLPPERDPAQRWFAAASHEMRTPLAGLRAELEEARLNPGQAELPRVLDAALRSVDRLEAIVADLSLLAQIAEGVWVRHQPVDLSAVARVHAVASAAGPEVGLRAADPVIVDAAPTLLDRLVANLLENARRYARQAIQIQVRRHGSTAELIVTDDGPGIPAPDRERVFERFFRLDSARCRRRGGAGLGLAIARDIAHAHNGTLHVEDAAGPGARFVLRLPVARRTTGRP
;
A
#
# COMPACT_ATOMS: atom_id res chain seq x y z
N MET A 1 51.78 18.71 -8.04
CA MET A 1 51.06 17.64 -7.32
C MET A 1 50.12 18.29 -6.32
N ASN A 2 48.83 18.40 -6.63
CA ASN A 2 47.78 18.29 -5.62
C ASN A 2 46.44 18.04 -6.32
N ALA A 3 45.90 16.86 -6.08
CA ALA A 3 44.72 16.32 -6.72
C ALA A 3 43.45 16.88 -6.06
N ALA A 4 42.56 17.34 -6.93
CA ALA A 4 41.10 17.38 -6.85
C ALA A 4 40.44 16.95 -5.51
N GLY A 5 39.97 17.96 -4.77
CA GLY A 5 38.82 17.79 -3.89
C GLY A 5 37.55 17.71 -4.74
N ALA A 6 37.16 16.50 -5.12
CA ALA A 6 35.83 16.25 -5.68
C ALA A 6 34.81 16.38 -4.56
N GLY A 7 34.21 17.57 -4.41
CA GLY A 7 33.04 17.76 -3.57
C GLY A 7 31.93 16.82 -4.04
N LEU A 8 31.44 15.99 -3.13
CA LEU A 8 30.23 15.19 -3.33
C LEU A 8 29.11 16.15 -3.80
N PRO A 9 28.36 15.81 -4.87
CA PRO A 9 27.23 16.65 -5.27
C PRO A 9 26.25 16.76 -4.10
N PRO A 10 25.59 17.93 -3.91
CA PRO A 10 24.62 18.10 -2.84
C PRO A 10 23.57 16.99 -2.92
N GLU A 11 23.33 16.31 -1.79
CA GLU A 11 22.24 15.35 -1.68
C GLU A 11 20.95 16.03 -2.15
N ARG A 12 20.34 15.51 -3.22
CA ARG A 12 19.09 16.06 -3.74
C ARG A 12 18.05 16.08 -2.62
N ASP A 13 17.42 17.24 -2.44
CA ASP A 13 16.29 17.44 -1.53
C ASP A 13 15.30 16.25 -1.66
N PRO A 14 14.96 15.56 -0.56
CA PRO A 14 13.96 14.49 -0.55
C PRO A 14 12.67 14.88 -1.28
N ALA A 15 12.25 16.14 -1.20
CA ALA A 15 11.07 16.63 -1.91
C ALA A 15 11.26 16.55 -3.44
N GLN A 16 12.41 16.99 -3.96
CA GLN A 16 12.71 16.93 -5.39
C GLN A 16 12.76 15.49 -5.93
N ARG A 17 13.34 14.56 -5.16
CA ARG A 17 13.34 13.13 -5.50
C ARG A 17 11.92 12.57 -5.57
N TRP A 18 11.07 13.00 -4.65
CA TRP A 18 9.67 12.59 -4.59
C TRP A 18 8.86 13.12 -5.78
N PHE A 19 8.98 14.40 -6.11
CA PHE A 19 8.35 14.99 -7.30
C PHE A 19 8.78 14.32 -8.61
N ALA A 20 10.07 14.01 -8.74
CA ALA A 20 10.59 13.32 -9.92
C ALA A 20 10.02 11.90 -10.06
N ALA A 21 9.94 11.15 -8.95
CA ALA A 21 9.37 9.81 -8.94
C ALA A 21 7.85 9.81 -9.21
N ALA A 22 7.10 10.74 -8.62
CA ALA A 22 5.68 10.94 -8.91
C ALA A 22 5.43 11.22 -10.40
N SER A 23 6.20 12.16 -10.96
CA SER A 23 6.12 12.51 -12.38
C SER A 23 6.42 11.31 -13.29
N HIS A 24 7.39 10.47 -12.91
CA HIS A 24 7.73 9.28 -13.67
C HIS A 24 6.60 8.23 -13.63
N GLU A 25 6.02 7.98 -12.46
CA GLU A 25 4.92 7.02 -12.32
C GLU A 25 3.65 7.47 -13.06
N MET A 26 3.37 8.77 -13.15
CA MET A 26 2.26 9.31 -13.94
C MET A 26 2.51 9.26 -15.46
N ARG A 27 3.76 9.38 -15.90
CA ARG A 27 4.10 9.36 -17.33
C ARG A 27 3.74 8.04 -18.01
N THR A 28 3.86 6.92 -17.30
CA THR A 28 3.58 5.59 -17.84
C THR A 28 2.11 5.40 -18.24
N PRO A 29 1.11 5.58 -17.35
CA PRO A 29 -0.30 5.49 -17.74
C PRO A 29 -0.70 6.58 -18.73
N LEU A 30 -0.09 7.77 -18.69
CA LEU A 30 -0.34 8.82 -19.68
C LEU A 30 0.14 8.42 -21.08
N ALA A 31 1.33 7.81 -21.19
CA ALA A 31 1.85 7.30 -22.45
C ALA A 31 1.00 6.14 -22.98
N GLY A 32 0.54 5.24 -22.10
CA GLY A 32 -0.39 4.17 -22.46
C GLY A 32 -1.70 4.70 -23.00
N LEU A 33 -2.36 5.61 -22.27
CA LEU A 33 -3.58 6.29 -22.71
C LEU A 33 -3.39 6.95 -24.09
N ARG A 34 -2.27 7.65 -24.29
CA ARG A 34 -1.96 8.28 -25.58
C ARG A 34 -1.83 7.26 -26.71
N ALA A 35 -1.11 6.16 -26.49
CA ALA A 35 -0.92 5.12 -27.49
C ALA A 35 -2.26 4.47 -27.91
N GLU A 36 -3.11 4.13 -26.95
CA GLU A 36 -4.44 3.55 -27.18
C GLU A 36 -5.32 4.49 -28.02
N LEU A 37 -5.30 5.80 -27.72
CA LEU A 37 -6.06 6.80 -28.47
C LEU A 37 -5.48 7.06 -29.88
N GLU A 38 -4.15 7.05 -30.03
CA GLU A 38 -3.49 7.20 -31.33
C GLU A 38 -3.77 5.99 -32.23
N GLU A 39 -3.77 4.77 -31.68
CA GLU A 39 -4.10 3.53 -32.42
C GLU A 39 -5.53 3.55 -32.95
N ALA A 40 -6.51 3.91 -32.11
CA ALA A 40 -7.90 4.05 -32.54
C ALA A 40 -8.09 5.15 -33.59
N ARG A 41 -7.30 6.23 -33.53
CA ARG A 41 -7.36 7.31 -34.52
C ARG A 41 -6.75 6.92 -35.87
N LEU A 42 -5.69 6.12 -35.88
CA LEU A 42 -5.01 5.69 -37.11
C LEU A 42 -5.76 4.57 -37.85
N ASN A 43 -6.50 3.73 -37.12
CA ASN A 43 -7.22 2.59 -37.70
C ASN A 43 -8.73 2.60 -37.40
N PRO A 44 -9.46 3.66 -37.81
CA PRO A 44 -10.89 3.78 -37.57
C PRO A 44 -11.63 2.67 -38.34
N GLY A 45 -12.10 1.64 -37.63
CA GLY A 45 -12.81 0.48 -38.19
C GLY A 45 -12.13 -0.88 -37.98
N GLN A 46 -10.83 -0.90 -37.62
CA GLN A 46 -10.13 -2.13 -37.21
C GLN A 46 -9.91 -2.19 -35.70
N ALA A 47 -9.86 -1.04 -35.04
CA ALA A 47 -9.79 -0.97 -33.59
C ALA A 47 -11.08 -1.54 -32.98
N GLU A 48 -10.93 -2.54 -32.10
CA GLU A 48 -12.02 -2.97 -31.23
C GLU A 48 -12.29 -1.87 -30.21
N LEU A 49 -13.15 -0.92 -30.58
CA LEU A 49 -13.45 0.28 -29.80
C LEU A 49 -13.73 -0.01 -28.31
N PRO A 50 -14.49 -1.07 -27.93
CA PRO A 50 -14.66 -1.43 -26.52
C PRO A 50 -13.33 -1.72 -25.81
N ARG A 51 -12.41 -2.47 -26.43
CA ARG A 51 -11.11 -2.79 -25.83
C ARG A 51 -10.23 -1.56 -25.63
N VAL A 52 -10.23 -0.65 -26.61
CA VAL A 52 -9.48 0.62 -26.53
C VAL A 52 -10.04 1.49 -25.42
N LEU A 53 -11.37 1.63 -25.33
CA LEU A 53 -12.02 2.40 -24.27
C LEU A 53 -11.73 1.79 -22.89
N ASP A 54 -11.80 0.47 -22.75
CA ASP A 54 -11.45 -0.20 -21.51
C ASP A 54 -9.98 0.01 -21.12
N ALA A 55 -9.06 0.02 -22.10
CA ALA A 55 -7.64 0.29 -21.87
C ALA A 55 -7.36 1.75 -21.48
N ALA A 56 -8.04 2.68 -22.14
CA ALA A 56 -8.01 4.09 -21.81
C ALA A 56 -8.54 4.35 -20.40
N LEU A 57 -9.70 3.79 -20.06
CA LEU A 57 -10.29 3.89 -18.72
C LEU A 57 -9.37 3.32 -17.64
N ARG A 58 -8.78 2.12 -17.86
CA ARG A 58 -7.77 1.58 -16.93
C ARG A 58 -6.58 2.52 -16.70
N SER A 59 -6.17 3.25 -17.74
CA SER A 59 -5.07 4.23 -17.63
C SER A 59 -5.49 5.47 -16.85
N VAL A 60 -6.74 5.94 -17.03
CA VAL A 60 -7.33 7.03 -16.25
C VAL A 60 -7.49 6.62 -14.78
N ASP A 61 -8.09 5.46 -14.49
CA ASP A 61 -8.25 4.92 -13.13
C ASP A 61 -6.90 4.84 -12.41
N ARG A 62 -5.84 4.45 -13.13
CA ARG A 62 -4.49 4.41 -12.57
C ARG A 62 -3.94 5.80 -12.26
N LEU A 63 -4.18 6.79 -13.12
CA LEU A 63 -3.78 8.17 -12.85
C LEU A 63 -4.54 8.75 -11.65
N GLU A 64 -5.86 8.53 -11.57
CA GLU A 64 -6.69 8.95 -10.45
C GLU A 64 -6.23 8.33 -9.14
N ALA A 65 -5.92 7.02 -9.13
CA ALA A 65 -5.38 6.35 -7.95
C ALA A 65 -4.05 6.96 -7.48
N ILE A 66 -3.14 7.30 -8.41
CA ILE A 66 -1.88 7.96 -8.06
C ILE A 66 -2.14 9.34 -7.44
N VAL A 67 -3.02 10.14 -8.03
CA VAL A 67 -3.36 11.48 -7.52
C VAL A 67 -3.98 11.36 -6.12
N ALA A 68 -4.95 10.46 -5.94
CA ALA A 68 -5.60 10.24 -4.65
C ALA A 68 -4.59 9.81 -3.57
N ASP A 69 -3.65 8.93 -3.90
CA ASP A 69 -2.58 8.50 -2.98
C ASP A 69 -1.66 9.66 -2.58
N LEU A 70 -1.29 10.52 -3.53
CA LEU A 70 -0.47 11.70 -3.24
C LEU A 70 -1.20 12.72 -2.37
N SER A 71 -2.48 12.98 -2.67
CA SER A 71 -3.31 13.86 -1.86
C SER A 71 -3.48 13.33 -0.45
N LEU A 72 -3.69 12.02 -0.28
CA LEU A 72 -3.80 11.38 1.03
C LEU A 72 -2.50 11.51 1.84
N LEU A 73 -1.35 11.29 1.20
CA LEU A 73 -0.05 11.45 1.87
C LEU A 73 0.19 12.88 2.37
N ALA A 74 -0.14 13.88 1.56
CA ALA A 74 -0.05 15.29 1.96
C ALA A 74 -0.98 15.58 3.15
N GLN A 75 -2.23 15.12 3.07
CA GLN A 75 -3.23 15.28 4.12
C GLN A 75 -2.86 14.62 5.45
N ILE A 76 -2.24 13.43 5.42
CA ILE A 76 -1.74 12.76 6.63
C ILE A 76 -0.56 13.55 7.22
N ALA A 77 0.35 14.05 6.38
CA ALA A 77 1.48 14.85 6.85
C ALA A 77 1.05 16.15 7.55
N GLU A 78 -0.08 16.74 7.14
CA GLU A 78 -0.68 17.92 7.76
C GLU A 78 -1.57 17.59 8.98
N GLY A 79 -1.86 16.31 9.26
CA GLY A 79 -2.66 15.88 10.41
C GLY A 79 -4.17 16.17 10.31
N VAL A 80 -4.69 16.43 9.11
CA VAL A 80 -6.00 17.07 8.90
C VAL A 80 -7.21 16.16 9.19
N TRP A 81 -7.06 14.82 9.26
CA TRP A 81 -8.19 13.88 9.06
C TRP A 81 -8.49 12.89 10.17
N VAL A 82 -7.87 13.03 11.33
CA VAL A 82 -7.87 11.96 12.32
C VAL A 82 -9.07 12.08 13.27
N ARG A 83 -10.29 11.88 12.75
CA ARG A 83 -11.47 11.66 13.59
C ARG A 83 -11.51 10.20 14.01
N HIS A 84 -11.03 9.95 15.22
CA HIS A 84 -11.04 8.63 15.81
C HIS A 84 -12.42 8.25 16.35
N GLN A 85 -12.79 7.00 16.10
CA GLN A 85 -13.90 6.34 16.74
C GLN A 85 -13.54 4.86 17.01
N PRO A 86 -14.28 4.17 17.90
CA PRO A 86 -14.11 2.74 18.08
C PRO A 86 -14.37 1.97 16.78
N VAL A 87 -13.37 1.21 16.31
CA VAL A 87 -13.45 0.35 15.12
C VAL A 87 -13.04 -1.07 15.48
N ASP A 88 -13.80 -2.07 15.04
CA ASP A 88 -13.43 -3.48 15.17
C ASP A 88 -12.46 -3.89 14.06
N LEU A 89 -11.17 -4.00 14.41
CA LEU A 89 -10.11 -4.42 13.49
C LEU A 89 -10.34 -5.84 12.97
N SER A 90 -10.96 -6.72 13.77
CA SER A 90 -11.31 -8.08 13.35
C SER A 90 -12.39 -8.07 12.26
N ALA A 91 -13.34 -7.15 12.33
CA ALA A 91 -14.37 -6.98 11.31
C ALA A 91 -13.79 -6.43 9.99
N VAL A 92 -12.94 -5.40 10.07
CA VAL A 92 -12.24 -4.84 8.90
C VAL A 92 -11.45 -5.93 8.17
N ALA A 93 -10.64 -6.70 8.91
CA ALA A 93 -9.87 -7.81 8.35
C ALA A 93 -10.77 -8.86 7.67
N ARG A 94 -11.95 -9.15 8.23
CA ARG A 94 -12.92 -10.10 7.69
C ARG A 94 -13.53 -9.65 6.38
N VAL A 95 -13.92 -8.37 6.28
CA VAL A 95 -14.45 -7.79 5.04
C VAL A 95 -13.43 -7.95 3.92
N HIS A 96 -12.16 -7.60 4.16
CA HIS A 96 -11.14 -7.72 3.13
C HIS A 96 -10.72 -9.16 2.81
N ALA A 97 -10.83 -10.09 3.77
CA ALA A 97 -10.58 -11.51 3.54
C ALA A 97 -11.59 -12.11 2.55
N VAL A 98 -12.88 -11.78 2.71
CA VAL A 98 -13.99 -12.35 1.91
C VAL A 98 -14.14 -11.67 0.54
N ALA A 99 -13.71 -10.42 0.40
CA ALA A 99 -13.83 -9.68 -0.86
C ALA A 99 -13.02 -10.26 -2.05
N SER A 100 -12.27 -11.36 -1.86
CA SER A 100 -11.42 -11.97 -2.89
C SER A 100 -12.12 -13.14 -3.58
N ALA A 101 -12.73 -12.90 -4.75
CA ALA A 101 -13.29 -13.97 -5.59
C ALA A 101 -12.27 -14.57 -6.60
N ALA A 102 -11.15 -13.89 -6.85
CA ALA A 102 -10.08 -14.33 -7.75
C ALA A 102 -8.71 -13.99 -7.15
N GLY A 103 -7.79 -14.96 -7.12
CA GLY A 103 -6.42 -14.79 -6.62
C GLY A 103 -6.02 -15.83 -5.55
N PRO A 104 -4.96 -15.54 -4.77
CA PRO A 104 -4.49 -16.40 -3.68
C PRO A 104 -5.59 -16.68 -2.63
N GLU A 105 -5.57 -17.86 -2.03
CA GLU A 105 -6.45 -18.23 -0.92
C GLU A 105 -6.16 -17.35 0.30
N VAL A 106 -7.20 -16.76 0.89
CA VAL A 106 -7.06 -15.88 2.05
C VAL A 106 -7.63 -16.54 3.30
N GLY A 107 -6.75 -17.00 4.19
CA GLY A 107 -7.11 -17.49 5.51
C GLY A 107 -7.20 -16.35 6.53
N LEU A 108 -8.21 -16.39 7.41
CA LEU A 108 -8.36 -15.44 8.51
C LEU A 108 -8.43 -16.16 9.85
N ARG A 109 -7.62 -15.72 10.81
CA ARG A 109 -7.70 -16.14 12.22
C ARG A 109 -7.98 -14.92 13.10
N ALA A 110 -9.22 -14.82 13.59
CA ALA A 110 -9.67 -13.79 14.52
C ALA A 110 -10.79 -14.37 15.41
N ALA A 111 -10.49 -14.62 16.68
CA ALA A 111 -11.42 -15.24 17.63
C ALA A 111 -12.35 -14.21 18.33
N ASP A 112 -11.83 -13.03 18.69
CA ASP A 112 -12.56 -11.98 19.39
C ASP A 112 -12.55 -10.65 18.60
N PRO A 113 -13.55 -9.77 18.79
CA PRO A 113 -13.49 -8.38 18.35
C PRO A 113 -12.30 -7.65 18.98
N VAL A 114 -11.47 -7.01 18.16
CA VAL A 114 -10.32 -6.22 18.62
C VAL A 114 -10.60 -4.76 18.30
N ILE A 115 -11.07 -4.02 19.32
CA ILE A 115 -11.47 -2.63 19.16
C ILE A 115 -10.27 -1.70 19.29
N VAL A 116 -10.06 -0.86 18.28
CA VAL A 116 -9.05 0.22 18.22
C VAL A 116 -9.75 1.57 18.09
N ASP A 117 -9.11 2.64 18.56
CA ASP A 117 -9.62 3.99 18.34
C ASP A 117 -8.97 4.55 17.08
N ALA A 118 -9.73 4.62 15.99
CA ALA A 118 -9.19 4.86 14.65
C ALA A 118 -10.15 5.61 13.74
N ALA A 119 -9.59 6.25 12.71
CA ALA A 119 -10.36 6.77 11.59
C ALA A 119 -10.73 5.57 10.67
N PRO A 120 -12.03 5.21 10.54
CA PRO A 120 -12.43 3.98 9.86
C PRO A 120 -11.94 3.88 8.42
N THR A 121 -12.08 4.96 7.65
CA THR A 121 -11.69 5.01 6.24
C THR A 121 -10.19 4.87 6.05
N LEU A 122 -9.39 5.41 6.98
CA LEU A 122 -7.93 5.26 6.95
C LEU A 122 -7.53 3.85 7.36
N LEU A 123 -8.19 3.26 8.37
CA LEU A 123 -7.91 1.90 8.78
C LEU A 123 -8.25 0.88 7.67
N ASP A 124 -9.39 1.05 6.99
CA ASP A 124 -9.75 0.27 5.81
C ASP A 124 -8.70 0.42 4.70
N ARG A 125 -8.22 1.65 4.45
CA ARG A 125 -7.18 1.92 3.45
C ARG A 125 -5.86 1.22 3.79
N LEU A 126 -5.45 1.24 5.06
CA LEU A 126 -4.24 0.56 5.54
C LEU A 126 -4.35 -0.95 5.28
N VAL A 127 -5.46 -1.57 5.71
CA VAL A 127 -5.66 -3.02 5.55
C VAL A 127 -5.75 -3.41 4.07
N ALA A 128 -6.44 -2.60 3.26
CA ALA A 128 -6.48 -2.78 1.81
C ALA A 128 -5.08 -2.75 1.17
N ASN A 129 -4.23 -1.80 1.57
CA ASN A 129 -2.86 -1.68 1.05
C ASN A 129 -2.00 -2.90 1.42
N LEU A 130 -2.11 -3.41 2.65
CA LEU A 130 -1.40 -4.61 3.07
C LEU A 130 -1.85 -5.85 2.28
N LEU A 131 -3.16 -6.00 2.06
CA LEU A 131 -3.69 -7.16 1.35
C LEU A 131 -3.47 -7.09 -0.15
N GLU A 132 -3.57 -5.92 -0.77
CA GLU A 132 -3.20 -5.75 -2.18
C GLU A 132 -1.72 -6.04 -2.39
N ASN A 133 -0.86 -5.63 -1.45
CA ASN A 133 0.55 -6.01 -1.47
C ASN A 133 0.71 -7.53 -1.38
N ALA A 134 0.08 -8.19 -0.40
CA ALA A 134 0.13 -9.64 -0.25
C ALA A 134 -0.38 -10.37 -1.52
N ARG A 135 -1.53 -9.97 -2.08
CA ARG A 135 -2.11 -10.56 -3.31
C ARG A 135 -1.21 -10.44 -4.52
N ARG A 136 -0.46 -9.35 -4.62
CA ARG A 136 0.47 -9.13 -5.73
C ARG A 136 1.69 -10.07 -5.69
N TYR A 137 2.13 -10.44 -4.49
CA TYR A 137 3.40 -11.15 -4.28
C TYR A 137 3.23 -12.61 -3.87
N ALA A 138 2.11 -12.96 -3.26
CA ALA A 138 1.74 -14.32 -2.92
C ALA A 138 1.77 -15.22 -4.17
N ARG A 139 2.17 -16.47 -3.95
CA ARG A 139 2.10 -17.54 -4.93
C ARG A 139 0.73 -18.21 -4.89
N GLN A 140 0.28 -18.58 -3.69
CA GLN A 140 -0.94 -19.37 -3.50
C GLN A 140 -1.77 -18.91 -2.31
N ALA A 141 -1.15 -18.48 -1.22
CA ALA A 141 -1.86 -18.25 0.03
C ALA A 141 -1.46 -16.96 0.75
N ILE A 142 -2.44 -16.37 1.43
CA ILE A 142 -2.31 -15.24 2.33
C ILE A 142 -2.96 -15.62 3.66
N GLN A 143 -2.31 -15.31 4.77
CA GLN A 143 -2.82 -15.53 6.11
C GLN A 143 -2.93 -14.20 6.84
N ILE A 144 -4.14 -13.90 7.33
CA ILE A 144 -4.44 -12.75 8.17
C ILE A 144 -4.66 -13.25 9.59
N GLN A 145 -3.99 -12.63 10.56
CA GLN A 145 -4.21 -12.89 11.97
C GLN A 145 -4.52 -11.59 12.67
N VAL A 146 -5.59 -11.55 13.46
CA VAL A 146 -5.92 -10.42 14.32
C VAL A 146 -5.94 -10.92 15.76
N ARG A 147 -5.15 -10.28 16.62
CA ARG A 147 -5.03 -10.64 18.03
C ARG A 147 -4.85 -9.42 18.91
N ARG A 148 -5.19 -9.58 20.18
CA ARG A 148 -4.96 -8.57 21.21
C ARG A 148 -3.93 -9.07 22.20
N HIS A 149 -2.89 -8.26 22.45
CA HIS A 149 -1.91 -8.48 23.51
C HIS A 149 -1.98 -7.30 24.49
N GLY A 150 -2.68 -7.48 25.62
CA GLY A 150 -2.83 -6.43 26.62
C GLY A 150 -3.51 -5.17 26.07
N SER A 151 -2.75 -4.08 25.96
CA SER A 151 -3.19 -2.78 25.42
C SER A 151 -2.89 -2.59 23.92
N THR A 152 -2.43 -3.63 23.23
CA THR A 152 -2.03 -3.55 21.82
C THR A 152 -2.85 -4.50 20.98
N ALA A 153 -3.47 -3.98 19.93
CA ALA A 153 -4.04 -4.74 18.84
C ALA A 153 -2.94 -5.06 17.83
N GLU A 154 -2.87 -6.30 17.36
CA GLU A 154 -1.93 -6.72 16.34
C GLU A 154 -2.68 -7.34 15.16
N LEU A 155 -2.43 -6.82 13.96
CA LEU A 155 -2.87 -7.41 12.69
C LEU A 155 -1.63 -7.85 11.92
N ILE A 156 -1.58 -9.13 11.57
CA ILE A 156 -0.48 -9.74 10.84
C ILE A 156 -1.00 -10.18 9.49
N VAL A 157 -0.32 -9.77 8.42
CA VAL A 157 -0.55 -10.28 7.05
C VAL A 157 0.71 -11.01 6.60
N THR A 158 0.57 -12.31 6.35
CA THR A 158 1.66 -13.17 5.85
C THR A 158 1.31 -13.70 4.47
N ASP A 159 2.19 -13.55 3.49
CA ASP A 159 2.09 -14.20 2.18
C ASP A 159 3.11 -15.34 2.05
N ASP A 160 2.97 -16.14 0.99
CA ASP A 160 3.90 -17.22 0.60
C ASP A 160 4.77 -16.83 -0.62
N GLY A 161 4.97 -15.53 -0.82
CA GLY A 161 5.72 -14.94 -1.91
C GLY A 161 7.25 -15.10 -1.78
N PRO A 162 8.04 -14.29 -2.50
CA PRO A 162 9.50 -14.30 -2.43
C PRO A 162 10.08 -13.61 -1.19
N GLY A 163 9.22 -12.97 -0.37
CA GLY A 163 9.64 -12.28 0.84
C GLY A 163 10.36 -10.96 0.57
N ILE A 164 10.87 -10.35 1.64
CA ILE A 164 11.61 -9.09 1.61
C ILE A 164 13.00 -9.32 2.25
N PRO A 165 14.09 -9.08 1.49
CA PRO A 165 15.43 -9.14 2.05
C PRO A 165 15.59 -8.22 3.25
N ALA A 166 16.32 -8.65 4.27
CA ALA A 166 16.59 -7.86 5.49
C ALA A 166 16.98 -6.39 5.23
N PRO A 167 17.91 -6.05 4.31
CA PRO A 167 18.30 -4.65 4.07
C PRO A 167 17.19 -3.79 3.47
N ASP A 168 16.16 -4.41 2.88
CA ASP A 168 15.06 -3.70 2.22
C ASP A 168 13.80 -3.61 3.09
N ARG A 169 13.76 -4.27 4.27
CA ARG A 169 12.57 -4.31 5.14
C ARG A 169 12.09 -2.93 5.61
N GLU A 170 13.01 -1.98 5.77
CA GLU A 170 12.65 -0.60 6.10
C GLU A 170 12.34 0.19 4.82
N ARG A 171 13.12 -0.05 3.76
CA ARG A 171 13.04 0.66 2.48
C ARG A 171 11.74 0.41 1.74
N VAL A 172 11.09 -0.76 1.93
CA VAL A 172 9.77 -1.05 1.34
C VAL A 172 8.66 -0.08 1.77
N PHE A 173 8.88 0.70 2.83
CA PHE A 173 7.97 1.74 3.26
C PHE A 173 8.34 3.13 2.72
N GLU A 174 9.46 3.27 2.02
CA GLU A 174 9.80 4.50 1.32
C GLU A 174 8.86 4.72 0.13
N ARG A 175 8.46 5.98 -0.09
CA ARG A 175 7.57 6.35 -1.19
C ARG A 175 8.23 6.03 -2.53
N PHE A 176 7.48 5.40 -3.43
CA PHE A 176 7.93 4.95 -4.75
C PHE A 176 9.00 3.86 -4.74
N PHE A 177 9.37 3.34 -3.57
CA PHE A 177 10.31 2.23 -3.51
C PHE A 177 9.67 0.95 -4.03
N ARG A 178 10.42 0.23 -4.86
CA ARG A 178 10.05 -1.06 -5.40
C ARG A 178 11.28 -1.95 -5.44
N LEU A 179 11.12 -3.17 -4.94
CA LEU A 179 12.14 -4.22 -5.08
C LEU A 179 12.39 -4.49 -6.57
N ASP A 180 13.63 -4.80 -6.95
CA ASP A 180 13.99 -5.05 -8.35
C ASP A 180 13.25 -6.28 -8.92
N SER A 181 13.01 -7.31 -8.10
CA SER A 181 12.16 -8.45 -8.42
C SER A 181 10.69 -8.09 -8.70
N ALA A 182 10.24 -6.91 -8.25
CA ALA A 182 8.91 -6.36 -8.51
C ALA A 182 8.85 -5.48 -9.77
N ARG A 183 9.99 -5.09 -10.37
CA ARG A 183 10.02 -4.26 -11.60
C ARG A 183 9.60 -5.06 -12.84
N CYS A 184 9.90 -6.37 -12.89
CA CYS A 184 9.53 -7.23 -14.02
C CYS A 184 8.02 -7.50 -14.13
N ARG A 185 7.25 -7.35 -13.04
CA ARG A 185 5.79 -7.49 -13.08
C ARG A 185 5.15 -6.19 -13.58
N ARG A 186 4.77 -6.16 -14.87
CA ARG A 186 4.09 -5.02 -15.54
C ARG A 186 2.76 -4.57 -14.86
N ARG A 187 2.23 -5.35 -13.92
CA ARG A 187 1.04 -5.05 -13.08
C ARG A 187 1.37 -4.47 -11.70
N GLY A 188 2.52 -3.82 -11.52
CA GLY A 188 2.88 -3.21 -10.23
C GLY A 188 2.25 -1.83 -10.04
N GLY A 189 1.72 -1.55 -8.84
CA GLY A 189 1.27 -0.23 -8.41
C GLY A 189 2.43 0.76 -8.17
N ALA A 190 2.11 2.02 -7.90
CA ALA A 190 3.07 3.13 -7.86
C ALA A 190 4.10 3.10 -6.70
N GLY A 191 4.14 2.04 -5.88
CA GLY A 191 5.04 1.98 -4.71
C GLY A 191 4.64 2.93 -3.58
N LEU A 192 3.37 3.36 -3.54
CA LEU A 192 2.86 4.25 -2.48
C LEU A 192 2.09 3.51 -1.38
N GLY A 193 1.54 2.32 -1.67
CA GLY A 193 0.62 1.62 -0.75
C GLY A 193 1.23 1.31 0.62
N LEU A 194 2.45 0.77 0.70
CA LEU A 194 3.10 0.48 1.97
C LEU A 194 3.51 1.75 2.74
N ALA A 195 3.95 2.79 2.03
CA ALA A 195 4.25 4.09 2.64
C ALA A 195 2.98 4.71 3.27
N ILE A 196 1.86 4.69 2.54
CA ILE A 196 0.55 5.12 3.05
C ILE A 196 0.14 4.29 4.26
N ALA A 197 0.25 2.96 4.19
CA ALA A 197 -0.09 2.09 5.31
C ALA A 197 0.72 2.42 6.57
N ARG A 198 2.01 2.75 6.43
CA ARG A 198 2.88 3.14 7.54
C ARG A 198 2.55 4.52 8.10
N ASP A 199 2.32 5.50 7.23
CA ASP A 199 1.92 6.85 7.62
C ASP A 199 0.57 6.82 8.37
N ILE A 200 -0.38 5.99 7.90
CA ILE A 200 -1.65 5.75 8.62
C ILE A 200 -1.39 5.08 9.97
N ALA A 201 -0.57 4.04 10.05
CA ALA A 201 -0.26 3.38 11.32
C ALA A 201 0.32 4.38 12.35
N HIS A 202 1.25 5.23 11.92
CA HIS A 202 1.84 6.27 12.76
C HIS A 202 0.81 7.33 13.18
N ALA A 203 -0.07 7.76 12.28
CA ALA A 203 -1.17 8.68 12.60
C ALA A 203 -2.12 8.11 13.68
N HIS A 204 -2.17 6.79 13.82
CA HIS A 204 -2.93 6.07 14.85
C HIS A 204 -2.09 5.70 16.09
N ASN A 205 -0.93 6.32 16.30
CA ASN A 205 0.01 6.02 17.40
C ASN A 205 0.46 4.55 17.43
N GLY A 206 0.48 3.91 16.27
CA GLY A 206 0.90 2.53 16.07
C GLY A 206 2.20 2.41 15.30
N THR A 207 2.53 1.17 14.93
CA THR A 207 3.70 0.83 14.12
C THR A 207 3.34 -0.18 13.03
N LEU A 208 4.04 -0.11 11.91
CA LEU A 208 3.96 -1.11 10.85
C LEU A 208 5.39 -1.49 10.43
N HIS A 209 5.72 -2.78 10.54
CA HIS A 209 7.05 -3.30 10.21
C HIS A 209 6.98 -4.68 9.56
N VAL A 210 8.12 -5.11 9.00
CA VAL A 210 8.27 -6.46 8.41
C VAL A 210 9.05 -7.33 9.39
N GLU A 211 8.49 -8.48 9.76
CA GLU A 211 9.15 -9.51 10.56
C GLU A 211 9.59 -10.70 9.69
N ASP A 212 10.41 -11.59 10.26
CA ASP A 212 10.68 -12.88 9.64
C ASP A 212 9.40 -13.73 9.55
N ALA A 213 9.16 -14.27 8.35
CA ALA A 213 8.17 -15.30 8.13
C ALA A 213 8.80 -16.68 8.40
N ALA A 214 7.98 -17.66 8.78
CA ALA A 214 8.45 -19.05 8.94
C ALA A 214 8.83 -19.73 7.60
N GLY A 215 8.58 -19.06 6.48
CA GLY A 215 8.87 -19.52 5.12
C GLY A 215 9.36 -18.35 4.25
N PRO A 216 9.39 -18.52 2.91
CA PRO A 216 10.02 -17.55 2.01
C PRO A 216 9.24 -16.23 1.84
N GLY A 217 8.02 -16.11 2.36
CA GLY A 217 7.16 -14.96 2.12
C GLY A 217 7.43 -13.75 3.01
N ALA A 218 6.58 -12.73 2.88
CA ALA A 218 6.66 -11.52 3.70
C ALA A 218 5.64 -11.56 4.85
N ARG A 219 6.04 -11.04 6.01
CA ARG A 219 5.19 -10.93 7.20
C ARG A 219 5.12 -9.48 7.66
N PHE A 220 4.01 -8.81 7.35
CA PHE A 220 3.73 -7.46 7.80
C PHE A 220 3.01 -7.50 9.14
N VAL A 221 3.47 -6.70 10.10
CA VAL A 221 2.93 -6.64 11.46
C VAL A 221 2.53 -5.21 11.77
N LEU A 222 1.21 -4.99 11.82
CA LEU A 222 0.60 -3.75 12.30
C LEU A 222 0.34 -3.88 13.80
N ARG A 223 0.77 -2.88 14.57
CA ARG A 223 0.42 -2.74 15.99
C ARG A 223 -0.28 -1.40 16.22
N LEU A 224 -1.45 -1.43 16.82
CA LEU A 224 -2.22 -0.25 17.19
C LEU A 224 -2.57 -0.30 18.69
N PRO A 225 -2.69 0.85 19.37
CA PRO A 225 -3.28 0.89 20.71
C PRO A 225 -4.74 0.40 20.67
N VAL A 226 -5.13 -0.47 21.61
CA VAL A 226 -6.55 -0.82 21.76
C VAL A 226 -7.32 0.39 22.29
N ALA A 227 -8.58 0.52 21.87
CA ALA A 227 -9.47 1.53 22.43
C ALA A 227 -9.56 1.33 23.95
N ARG A 228 -9.30 2.39 24.72
CA ARG A 228 -9.56 2.37 26.15
C ARG A 228 -11.08 2.17 26.31
N ARG A 229 -11.49 1.18 27.10
CA ARG A 229 -12.89 1.10 27.53
C ARG A 229 -13.21 2.40 28.26
N THR A 230 -13.96 3.30 27.62
CA THR A 230 -14.67 4.34 28.34
C THR A 230 -15.67 3.61 29.22
N THR A 231 -15.31 3.40 30.48
CA THR A 231 -16.29 3.07 31.51
C THR A 231 -17.27 4.23 31.54
N GLY A 232 -18.43 4.04 30.89
CA GLY A 232 -19.55 4.94 31.04
C GLY A 232 -19.81 5.12 32.53
N ARG A 233 -19.69 6.35 33.00
CA ARG A 233 -20.16 6.72 34.33
C ARG A 233 -21.70 6.62 34.28
N PRO A 234 -22.35 5.97 35.26
CA PRO A 234 -23.80 5.82 35.30
C PRO A 234 -24.54 7.15 35.28
#